data_AF-A0A6G0PXD6-F1
#
_entry.id   AF-A0A6G0PXD6-F1
#
_cell.length_a   1.000
_cell.length_b   1.000
_cell.length_c   1.000
_cell.angle_alpha   90.00
_cell.angle_beta   90.00
_cell.angle_gamma   90.00
#
_symmetry.space_group_name_H-M   'P 1'
#
loop_
_entity.id
_entity.type
_entity.pdbx_description
1 polymer ?
#
loop_
_entity_poly.entity_id
_entity_poly.type
_entity_poly.pdbx_seq_one_letter_code
_entity_poly.pdbx_strand_id
1 'polypeptide(L)'
;MATRSRRKVPNQEVLQEDAVRQLRVDRIWQGQEEEKWIANLKHYLRGQVADLEKEESRACSDLADDFEMDEQDLLYYCPPHENQTRRGTAAALSHP
;
A
#
# COMPACT_ATOMS: atom_id res chain seq x y z
N MET A 1 56.32 -12.07 3.53
CA MET A 1 55.54 -10.94 3.01
C MET A 1 54.43 -11.50 2.12
N ALA A 2 53.18 -11.50 2.57
CA ALA A 2 52.06 -12.05 1.81
C ALA A 2 51.37 -10.93 1.02
N THR A 3 51.41 -11.02 -0.31
CA THR A 3 50.71 -10.08 -1.20
C THR A 3 49.22 -10.42 -1.21
N ARG A 4 48.40 -9.51 -0.71
CA ARG A 4 46.94 -9.66 -0.68
C ARG A 4 46.42 -9.49 -2.11
N SER A 5 46.00 -10.59 -2.74
CA SER A 5 45.39 -10.59 -4.07
C SER A 5 44.19 -9.64 -4.10
N ARG A 6 44.30 -8.59 -4.93
CA ARG A 6 43.24 -7.59 -5.14
C ARG A 6 42.11 -8.27 -5.92
N ARG A 7 41.03 -8.65 -5.23
CA ARG A 7 39.79 -9.09 -5.88
C ARG A 7 39.34 -7.97 -6.82
N LYS A 8 39.26 -8.27 -8.13
CA LYS A 8 38.64 -7.37 -9.11
C LYS A 8 37.17 -7.22 -8.72
N VAL A 9 36.77 -6.02 -8.34
CA VAL A 9 35.35 -5.66 -8.19
C VAL A 9 34.74 -5.79 -9.59
N PRO A 10 33.65 -6.54 -9.79
CA PRO A 10 32.96 -6.61 -11.07
C PRO A 10 32.58 -5.18 -11.50
N ASN A 11 32.69 -4.91 -12.80
CA ASN A 11 32.40 -3.60 -13.37
C ASN A 11 30.99 -3.19 -12.96
N GLN A 12 30.87 -2.22 -12.05
CA GLN A 12 29.59 -1.79 -11.51
C GLN A 12 28.91 -0.97 -12.60
N GLU A 13 27.78 -1.44 -13.13
CA GLU A 13 26.97 -0.63 -14.04
C GLU A 13 26.51 0.62 -13.30
N VAL A 14 27.15 1.75 -13.63
CA VAL A 14 26.79 3.04 -13.07
C VAL A 14 25.52 3.50 -13.79
N LEU A 15 24.42 3.58 -13.04
CA LEU A 15 23.18 4.17 -13.55
C LEU A 15 23.43 5.62 -13.96
N GLN A 16 22.82 6.05 -15.07
CA GLN A 16 22.90 7.43 -15.51
C GLN A 16 22.33 8.37 -14.44
N GLU A 17 22.95 9.53 -14.27
CA GLU A 17 22.58 10.47 -13.20
C GLU A 17 21.11 10.88 -13.27
N ASP A 18 20.58 11.11 -14.48
CA ASP A 18 19.18 11.49 -14.67
C ASP A 18 18.21 10.36 -14.27
N ALA A 19 18.58 9.10 -14.53
CA ALA A 19 17.79 7.96 -14.09
C ALA A 19 17.74 7.88 -12.55
N VAL A 20 18.88 8.12 -11.89
CA VAL A 20 18.95 8.15 -10.42
C VAL A 20 18.14 9.32 -9.85
N ARG A 21 18.18 10.50 -10.49
CA ARG A 21 17.35 11.64 -10.06
C ARG A 21 15.87 11.33 -10.17
N GLN A 22 15.42 10.74 -11.28
CA GLN A 22 14.01 10.39 -11.47
C GLN A 22 13.56 9.38 -10.42
N LEU A 23 14.33 8.31 -10.20
CA LEU A 23 14.03 7.31 -9.16
C LEU A 23 13.88 7.93 -7.76
N ARG A 24 14.67 8.95 -7.45
CA ARG A 24 14.57 9.66 -6.16
C ARG A 24 13.28 10.47 -6.07
N VAL A 25 12.89 11.16 -7.14
CA VAL A 25 11.63 11.92 -7.19
C VAL A 25 10.44 10.98 -7.07
N ASP A 26 10.44 9.89 -7.86
CA ASP A 26 9.34 8.92 -7.87
C ASP A 26 9.17 8.27 -6.50
N ARG A 27 10.27 7.94 -5.82
CA ARG A 27 10.20 7.34 -4.48
C ARG A 27 9.72 8.32 -3.41
N ILE A 28 10.06 9.61 -3.53
CA ILE A 28 9.52 10.64 -2.63
C ILE A 28 8.02 10.79 -2.87
N TRP A 29 7.62 10.87 -4.14
CA TRP A 29 6.22 10.97 -4.52
C TRP A 29 5.42 9.78 -4.00
N GLN A 30 5.90 8.55 -4.24
CA GLN A 30 5.27 7.34 -3.74
C GLN A 30 5.17 7.35 -2.20
N GLY A 31 6.23 7.74 -1.49
CA GLY A 31 6.21 7.83 -0.03
C GLY A 31 5.18 8.84 0.48
N GLN A 32 5.05 10.00 -0.18
CA GLN A 32 4.06 11.01 0.19
C GLN A 32 2.63 10.54 -0.08
N GLU A 33 2.39 9.91 -1.23
CA GLU A 33 1.09 9.29 -1.53
C GLU A 33 0.78 8.18 -0.53
N GLU A 34 1.80 7.40 -0.14
CA GLU A 34 1.68 6.34 0.87
C GLU A 34 1.28 6.87 2.25
N GLU A 35 1.98 7.90 2.73
CA GLU A 35 1.65 8.58 3.98
C GLU A 35 0.24 9.19 3.94
N LYS A 36 -0.15 9.77 2.80
CA LYS A 36 -1.48 10.39 2.62
C LYS A 36 -2.60 9.34 2.69
N TRP A 37 -2.52 8.25 1.94
CA TRP A 37 -3.60 7.25 1.96
C TRP A 37 -3.69 6.55 3.31
N ILE A 38 -2.55 6.32 4.00
CA ILE A 38 -2.53 5.78 5.37
C ILE A 38 -3.27 6.72 6.32
N ALA A 39 -2.98 8.03 6.29
CA ALA A 39 -3.64 8.99 7.15
C ALA A 39 -5.16 9.04 6.89
N ASN A 40 -5.55 9.07 5.61
CA ASN A 40 -6.95 9.10 5.20
C ASN A 40 -7.70 7.83 5.64
N LEU A 41 -7.09 6.66 5.49
CA LEU A 41 -7.69 5.40 5.89
C LEU A 41 -7.89 5.33 7.42
N LYS A 42 -6.92 5.83 8.21
CA LYS A 42 -7.11 5.94 9.67
C LYS A 42 -8.27 6.85 10.03
N HIS A 43 -8.37 8.03 9.40
CA HIS A 43 -9.52 8.92 9.60
C HIS A 43 -10.85 8.23 9.26
N TYR A 44 -10.90 7.52 8.13
CA TYR A 44 -12.08 6.76 7.73
C TYR A 44 -12.47 5.70 8.76
N LEU A 45 -11.52 4.88 9.22
CA LEU A 45 -11.77 3.81 10.20
C LEU A 45 -12.16 4.34 11.58
N ARG A 46 -11.71 5.55 11.96
CA ARG A 46 -12.20 6.23 13.17
C ARG A 46 -13.60 6.85 13.02
N GLY A 47 -14.20 6.77 11.83
CA GLY A 47 -15.47 7.42 11.51
C GLY A 47 -15.37 8.94 11.28
N GLN A 48 -14.16 9.48 11.12
CA GLN A 48 -13.89 10.90 10.86
C GLN A 48 -14.06 11.25 9.37
N VAL A 49 -15.10 10.71 8.74
CA VAL A 49 -15.30 10.83 7.28
C VAL A 49 -15.56 12.27 6.84
N ALA A 50 -16.04 13.13 7.75
CA ALA A 50 -16.27 14.56 7.48
C ALA A 50 -14.97 15.35 7.22
N ASP A 51 -13.83 14.84 7.68
CA ASP A 51 -12.51 15.47 7.49
C ASP A 51 -11.87 15.08 6.14
N LEU A 52 -12.49 14.16 5.39
CA LEU A 52 -12.00 13.66 4.10
C LEU A 52 -12.72 14.30 2.93
N GLU A 53 -12.01 14.47 1.82
CA GLU A 53 -12.68 14.77 0.55
C GLU A 53 -13.54 13.58 0.10
N LYS A 54 -14.56 13.86 -0.71
CA LYS A 54 -15.49 12.82 -1.19
C LYS A 54 -14.78 11.67 -1.91
N GLU A 55 -13.77 12.00 -2.72
CA GLU A 55 -13.00 11.00 -3.47
C GLU A 55 -12.10 10.18 -2.55
N GLU A 56 -11.49 10.81 -1.54
CA GLU A 56 -10.64 10.15 -0.55
C GLU A 56 -11.46 9.20 0.33
N SER A 57 -12.64 9.65 0.79
CA SER A 57 -13.59 8.81 1.52
C SER A 57 -14.02 7.58 0.72
N ARG A 58 -14.27 7.76 -0.58
CA ARG A 58 -14.61 6.64 -1.48
C ARG A 58 -13.43 5.66 -1.62
N ALA A 59 -12.22 6.16 -1.85
CA ALA A 59 -11.03 5.33 -1.94
C ALA A 59 -10.75 4.56 -0.64
N CYS A 60 -10.97 5.20 0.52
CA CYS A 60 -10.85 4.52 1.82
C CYS A 60 -11.91 3.44 1.99
N SER A 61 -13.15 3.67 1.54
CA SER A 61 -14.22 2.68 1.60
C SER A 61 -13.91 1.41 0.80
N ASP A 62 -13.19 1.52 -0.31
CA ASP A 62 -12.80 0.37 -1.13
C ASP A 62 -11.71 -0.48 -0.45
N LEU A 63 -10.91 0.11 0.45
CA LEU A 63 -9.80 -0.53 1.16
C LEU A 63 -10.14 -0.94 2.60
N ALA A 64 -11.16 -0.34 3.21
CA ALA A 64 -11.46 -0.52 4.63
C ALA A 64 -11.69 -1.98 5.05
N ASP A 65 -12.24 -2.81 4.15
CA ASP A 65 -12.47 -4.24 4.39
C ASP A 65 -11.14 -5.04 4.50
N ASP A 66 -10.04 -4.54 3.92
CA ASP A 66 -8.74 -5.21 3.85
C ASP A 66 -7.79 -4.83 4.99
N PHE A 67 -8.17 -3.87 5.85
CA PHE A 67 -7.32 -3.37 6.91
C PHE A 67 -8.05 -3.26 8.25
N GLU A 68 -7.36 -3.66 9.32
CA GLU A 68 -7.78 -3.41 10.70
C GLU A 68 -6.84 -2.40 11.36
N MET A 69 -7.38 -1.57 12.25
CA MET A 69 -6.61 -0.60 13.01
C MET A 69 -6.71 -0.93 14.50
N ASP A 70 -5.56 -1.00 15.20
CA ASP A 70 -5.55 -1.22 16.65
C ASP A 70 -5.74 0.07 17.45
N GLU A 71 -5.72 -0.06 18.78
CA GLU A 71 -5.82 1.07 19.72
C GLU A 71 -4.61 2.02 19.67
N GLN A 72 -3.50 1.65 19.02
CA GLN A 72 -2.32 2.48 18.82
C GLN A 72 -2.30 3.14 17.43
N ASP A 73 -3.42 3.08 16.71
CA ASP A 73 -3.56 3.56 15.33
C ASP A 73 -2.63 2.86 14.34
N LEU A 74 -2.17 1.65 14.63
CA LEU A 74 -1.39 0.87 13.68
C LEU A 74 -2.35 0.09 12.76
N LEU A 75 -2.12 0.22 11.45
CA LEU A 75 -2.87 -0.51 10.43
C LEU A 75 -2.22 -1.87 10.18
N TYR A 76 -3.03 -2.92 10.19
CA TYR A 76 -2.65 -4.27 9.81
C TYR A 76 -3.40 -4.66 8.55
N TYR A 77 -2.65 -5.18 7.58
CA TYR A 77 -3.27 -5.79 6.41
C TYR A 77 -3.87 -7.13 6.81
N CYS A 78 -5.18 -7.26 6.61
CA CYS A 78 -5.94 -8.47 6.82
C CYS A 78 -6.19 -9.09 5.44
N PRO A 79 -5.47 -10.16 5.05
CA PRO A 79 -5.73 -10.83 3.79
C PRO A 79 -7.21 -11.20 3.73
N PRO A 80 -7.89 -10.97 2.58
CA PRO A 80 -9.25 -11.41 2.42
C PRO A 80 -9.32 -12.89 2.78
N HIS A 81 -10.11 -13.22 3.81
CA HIS A 81 -10.40 -14.62 4.13
C HIS A 81 -10.78 -15.30 2.83
N GLU A 82 -10.22 -16.49 2.54
CA GLU A 82 -10.52 -17.31 1.37
C GLU A 82 -12.01 -17.69 1.33
N ASN A 83 -12.85 -16.73 1.00
CA ASN A 83 -14.28 -16.82 0.79
C ASN A 83 -14.59 -15.91 -0.40
N GLN A 84 -13.92 -16.20 -1.52
CA GLN A 84 -14.49 -15.97 -2.84
C GLN A 84 -15.76 -16.84 -2.99
N THR A 85 -16.82 -16.53 -2.25
CA THR A 85 -18.18 -16.99 -2.51
C THR A 85 -19.11 -16.08 -1.69
N ARG A 86 -19.93 -15.29 -2.39
CA ARG A 86 -21.04 -14.42 -1.93
C ARG A 86 -20.91 -12.90 -2.13
N ARG A 87 -20.21 -12.44 -3.16
CA ARG A 87 -20.58 -11.16 -3.81
C ARG A 87 -20.82 -11.38 -5.31
N GLY A 88 -21.75 -12.28 -5.61
CA GLY A 88 -22.19 -12.59 -6.97
C GLY A 88 -22.86 -13.96 -7.04
N THR A 89 -24.11 -13.99 -7.51
CA THR A 89 -24.95 -15.18 -7.82
C THR A 89 -25.51 -15.98 -6.64
N ALA A 90 -26.73 -15.62 -6.22
CA ALA A 90 -27.86 -16.55 -6.06
C ALA A 90 -29.16 -15.77 -5.77
N ALA A 91 -29.53 -14.86 -6.67
CA ALA A 91 -30.94 -14.54 -6.88
C ALA A 91 -31.49 -15.63 -7.81
N ALA A 92 -31.93 -16.77 -7.27
CA ALA A 92 -32.86 -17.68 -7.92
C ALA A 92 -33.31 -18.80 -6.95
N LEU A 93 -34.58 -18.71 -6.55
CA LEU A 93 -35.52 -19.83 -6.46
C LEU A 93 -35.19 -20.99 -5.51
N SER A 94 -35.88 -21.02 -4.37
CA SER A 94 -36.89 -22.07 -4.09
C SER A 94 -37.57 -21.79 -2.75
N HIS A 95 -38.86 -21.46 -2.79
CA HIS A 95 -39.79 -21.70 -1.69
C HIS A 95 -40.50 -23.04 -1.97
N PRO A 96 -40.89 -23.81 -0.94
CA PRO A 96 -41.87 -24.88 -1.11
C PRO A 96 -43.27 -24.33 -1.41
#